data_AF-A0A1Q3C0W2-F1
#
_entry.id   AF-A0A1Q3C0W2-F1
#
_cell.length_a   1.000
_cell.length_b   1.000
_cell.length_c   1.000
_cell.angle_alpha   90.00
_cell.angle_beta   90.00
_cell.angle_gamma   90.00
#
_symmetry.space_group_name_H-M   'P 1'
#
loop_
_entity.id
_entity.type
_entity.pdbx_description
1 polymer ?
#
loop_
_entity_poly.entity_id
_entity_poly.type
_entity_poly.pdbx_seq_one_letter_code
_entity_poly.pdbx_strand_id
1 'polypeptide(L)'
;WLEGMGWFEYLCSSHAIYPRLVKLFYANLESSTTCIVKSFVLGTPISITPDFIAETLGIPNEGVTNFNDIGKTEALGICLEQPNVNPLMNVTSTHLPIASRIILLLVTNTFLPKEGSHTLPSERDLKFVACVKNGTPINLPYLIVNHML
;
A
#
# COMPACT_ATOMS: atom_id res chain seq x y z
N TRP A 1 15.11 4.18 2.57
CA TRP A 1 14.03 3.59 1.75
C TRP A 1 12.88 4.56 1.55
N LEU A 2 12.18 5.00 2.60
CA LEU A 2 10.97 5.85 2.46
C LEU A 2 11.23 7.21 1.80
N GLU A 3 12.35 7.87 2.13
CA GLU A 3 12.78 9.10 1.43
C GLU A 3 13.03 8.84 -0.06
N GLY A 4 13.73 7.75 -0.40
CA GLY A 4 13.98 7.34 -1.78
C GLY A 4 12.71 6.97 -2.56
N MET A 5 11.64 6.59 -1.86
CA MET A 5 10.32 6.39 -2.45
C MET A 5 9.51 7.68 -2.60
N GLY A 6 9.96 8.80 -2.01
CA GLY A 6 9.20 10.04 -1.96
C GLY A 6 7.99 9.99 -1.01
N TRP A 7 7.96 9.07 -0.04
CA TRP A 7 6.79 8.89 0.86
C TRP A 7 6.99 9.48 2.26
N PHE A 8 8.21 9.94 2.58
CA PHE A 8 8.55 10.35 3.93
C PHE A 8 7.71 11.54 4.43
N GLU A 9 7.65 12.63 3.66
CA GLU A 9 6.86 13.82 4.01
C GLU A 9 5.37 13.50 4.16
N TYR A 10 4.82 12.68 3.25
CA TYR A 10 3.45 12.17 3.36
C TYR A 10 3.22 11.43 4.69
N LEU A 11 4.10 10.48 5.05
CA LEU A 11 3.94 9.69 6.28
C LEU A 11 4.11 10.51 7.56
N CYS A 12 4.85 11.62 7.51
CA CYS A 12 5.03 12.53 8.63
C CYS A 12 3.96 13.62 8.72
N SER A 13 3.16 13.80 7.68
CA SER A 13 2.10 14.80 7.63
C SER A 13 0.95 14.48 8.59
N SER A 14 0.35 15.52 9.18
CA SER A 14 -0.85 15.40 10.01
C SER A 14 -2.02 16.08 9.31
N HIS A 15 -3.09 15.32 9.09
CA HIS A 15 -4.29 15.79 8.41
C HIS A 15 -5.51 15.60 9.30
N ALA A 16 -6.43 16.56 9.27
CA ALA A 16 -7.71 16.41 9.94
C ALA A 16 -8.51 15.26 9.32
N ILE A 17 -8.97 14.33 10.16
CA ILE A 17 -9.82 13.22 9.72
C ILE A 17 -11.27 13.60 10.01
N TYR A 18 -12.14 13.43 9.00
CA TYR A 18 -13.58 13.68 9.11
C TYR A 18 -14.36 12.37 8.97
N PRO A 19 -14.50 11.55 10.04
CA PRO A 19 -15.05 10.20 9.94
C PRO A 19 -16.45 10.12 9.32
N ARG A 20 -17.28 11.14 9.56
CA ARG A 20 -18.64 11.21 8.98
C ARG A 20 -18.60 11.36 7.45
N LEU A 21 -17.70 12.19 6.92
CA LEU A 21 -17.55 12.38 5.47
C LEU A 21 -16.96 11.12 4.83
N VAL A 22 -15.96 10.50 5.47
CA VAL A 22 -15.37 9.22 5.01
C VAL A 22 -16.44 8.12 4.96
N LYS A 23 -17.30 8.01 5.98
CA LYS A 23 -18.41 7.04 5.97
C LYS A 23 -19.40 7.29 4.83
N LEU A 24 -19.77 8.54 4.59
CA LEU A 24 -20.67 8.89 3.47
C LEU A 24 -20.02 8.57 2.12
N PHE A 25 -18.72 8.83 1.98
CA PHE A 25 -17.95 8.50 0.78
C PHE A 25 -18.03 7.00 0.46
N TYR A 26 -17.71 6.13 1.43
CA TYR A 26 -17.77 4.68 1.21
C TYR A 26 -19.20 4.15 1.06
N ALA A 27 -20.19 4.75 1.73
CA ALA A 27 -21.59 4.35 1.60
C ALA A 27 -22.16 4.61 0.19
N ASN A 28 -21.61 5.58 -0.53
CA ASN A 28 -22.05 5.99 -1.87
C ASN A 28 -21.03 5.62 -2.96
N LEU A 29 -20.12 4.69 -2.69
CA LEU A 29 -19.09 4.28 -3.63
C LEU A 29 -19.73 3.61 -4.86
N GLU A 30 -19.40 4.11 -6.05
CA GLU A 30 -19.85 3.50 -7.31
C GLU A 30 -18.93 2.34 -7.69
N SER A 31 -19.51 1.25 -8.20
CA SER A 31 -18.71 0.17 -8.79
C SER A 31 -18.06 0.64 -10.09
N SER A 32 -16.76 0.35 -10.23
CA SER A 32 -15.96 0.77 -11.38
C SER A 32 -15.11 -0.38 -11.88
N THR A 33 -15.02 -0.55 -13.19
CA THR A 33 -14.08 -1.48 -13.85
C THR A 33 -12.75 -0.80 -14.21
N THR A 34 -12.61 0.48 -13.89
CA THR A 34 -11.44 1.31 -14.19
C THR A 34 -10.79 1.79 -12.90
N CYS A 35 -9.51 2.17 -12.93
CA CYS A 35 -8.79 2.73 -11.76
C CYS A 35 -9.23 4.17 -11.46
N ILE A 36 -10.53 4.36 -11.26
CA ILE A 36 -11.19 5.61 -10.89
C ILE A 36 -12.28 5.26 -9.91
N VAL A 37 -12.20 5.84 -8.72
CA VAL A 37 -13.23 5.71 -7.69
C VAL A 37 -14.16 6.91 -7.79
N LYS A 38 -15.46 6.66 -7.82
CA LYS A 38 -16.49 7.71 -7.81
C LYS A 38 -17.39 7.53 -6.60
N SER A 39 -17.84 8.65 -6.05
CA SER A 39 -18.75 8.69 -4.92
C SER A 39 -19.50 10.02 -4.89
N PHE A 40 -20.42 10.15 -3.95
CA PHE A 40 -21.18 11.36 -3.71
C PHE A 40 -21.27 11.66 -2.22
N VAL A 41 -20.87 12.86 -1.79
CA VAL A 41 -20.88 13.26 -0.38
C VAL A 41 -21.59 14.61 -0.25
N LEU A 42 -22.70 14.64 0.49
CA LEU A 42 -23.45 15.85 0.83
C LEU A 42 -23.79 16.76 -0.37
N GLY A 43 -24.23 16.21 -1.50
CA GLY A 43 -24.52 17.01 -2.68
C GLY A 43 -23.36 17.13 -3.68
N THR A 44 -22.17 16.69 -3.30
CA THR A 44 -20.94 16.89 -4.08
C THR A 44 -20.44 15.58 -4.66
N PRO A 45 -20.34 15.44 -6.00
CA PRO A 45 -19.69 14.30 -6.62
C PRO A 45 -18.18 14.34 -6.34
N ILE A 46 -17.61 13.20 -6.01
CA ILE A 46 -16.17 13.02 -5.75
C ILE A 46 -15.64 12.00 -6.75
N SER A 47 -14.48 12.31 -7.35
CA SER A 47 -13.73 11.36 -8.15
C SER A 47 -12.29 11.31 -7.63
N ILE A 48 -11.84 10.10 -7.29
CA ILE A 48 -10.47 9.84 -6.86
C ILE A 48 -9.76 9.07 -7.98
N THR A 49 -8.72 9.68 -8.52
CA THR A 49 -7.79 9.09 -9.50
C THR A 49 -6.40 8.97 -8.89
N PRO A 50 -5.50 8.15 -9.49
CA PRO A 50 -4.10 8.11 -9.05
C PRO A 50 -3.44 9.50 -9.09
N ASP A 51 -3.72 10.32 -10.12
CA ASP A 51 -3.19 11.69 -10.21
C ASP A 51 -3.68 12.57 -9.05
N PHE A 52 -4.97 12.48 -8.71
CA PHE A 52 -5.53 13.23 -7.58
C PHE A 52 -4.86 12.85 -6.26
N ILE A 53 -4.61 11.56 -6.02
CA ILE A 53 -3.90 11.09 -4.82
C ILE A 53 -2.44 11.57 -4.82
N ALA A 54 -1.76 11.49 -5.96
CA ALA A 54 -0.37 11.93 -6.09
C ALA A 54 -0.21 13.42 -5.79
N GLU A 55 -1.08 14.25 -6.36
CA GLU A 55 -1.12 15.70 -6.11
C GLU A 55 -1.45 16.01 -4.65
N THR A 56 -2.46 15.35 -4.09
CA THR A 56 -2.92 15.60 -2.71
C THR A 56 -1.87 15.18 -1.67
N LEU A 57 -1.18 14.06 -1.88
CA LEU A 57 -0.21 13.52 -0.92
C LEU A 57 1.23 13.96 -1.21
N GLY A 58 1.49 14.58 -2.36
CA GLY A 58 2.84 14.97 -2.79
C GLY A 58 3.77 13.78 -3.04
N ILE A 59 3.23 12.66 -3.54
CA ILE A 59 3.99 11.42 -3.78
C ILE A 59 4.06 11.07 -5.29
N PRO A 60 5.06 10.28 -5.73
CA PRO A 60 5.17 9.89 -7.14
C PRO A 60 3.99 9.04 -7.65
N ASN A 61 3.55 9.30 -8.88
CA ASN A 61 2.55 8.49 -9.61
C ASN A 61 3.20 7.61 -10.69
N GLU A 62 4.31 6.95 -10.36
CA GLU A 62 5.10 6.15 -11.30
C GLU A 62 5.63 4.87 -10.64
N GLY A 63 6.13 3.94 -11.46
CA GLY A 63 6.66 2.65 -10.99
C GLY A 63 5.67 1.50 -11.15
N VAL A 64 5.96 0.38 -10.48
CA VAL A 64 5.20 -0.87 -10.64
C VAL A 64 3.79 -0.76 -10.04
N THR A 65 2.80 -1.33 -10.74
CA THR A 65 1.38 -1.36 -10.33
C THR A 65 0.91 -2.74 -9.89
N ASN A 66 1.76 -3.76 -10.07
CA ASN A 66 1.56 -5.12 -9.60
C ASN A 66 2.92 -5.72 -9.23
N PHE A 67 2.90 -6.88 -8.57
CA PHE A 67 4.12 -7.54 -8.07
C PHE A 67 4.32 -8.93 -8.67
N ASN A 68 3.76 -9.19 -9.86
CA ASN A 68 3.78 -10.54 -10.43
C ASN A 68 5.19 -10.97 -10.85
N ASP A 69 6.04 -10.02 -11.23
CA ASP A 69 7.40 -10.27 -11.71
C ASP A 69 8.38 -10.64 -10.57
N ILE A 70 8.01 -10.43 -9.32
CA ILE A 70 8.83 -10.78 -8.15
C ILE A 70 8.46 -12.17 -7.68
N GLY A 71 9.45 -13.07 -7.62
CA GLY A 71 9.24 -14.41 -7.09
C GLY A 71 8.96 -14.40 -5.58
N LYS A 72 8.12 -15.31 -5.09
CA LYS A 72 7.85 -15.45 -3.64
C LYS A 72 9.15 -15.66 -2.83
N THR A 73 10.03 -16.55 -3.29
CA THR A 73 11.31 -16.85 -2.64
C THR A 73 12.24 -15.64 -2.60
N GLU A 74 12.29 -14.89 -3.70
CA GLU A 74 13.08 -13.66 -3.81
C GLU A 74 12.59 -12.62 -2.80
N ALA A 75 11.27 -12.36 -2.77
CA ALA A 75 10.67 -11.44 -1.83
C ALA A 75 10.95 -11.85 -0.36
N LEU A 76 10.83 -13.15 -0.06
CA LEU A 76 11.16 -13.69 1.26
C LEU A 76 12.62 -13.44 1.63
N GLY A 77 13.56 -13.67 0.72
CA GLY A 77 14.98 -13.48 0.96
C GLY A 77 15.33 -12.02 1.26
N ILE A 78 14.74 -11.09 0.50
CA ILE A 78 14.90 -9.65 0.73
C ILE A 78 14.26 -9.22 2.06
N CYS A 79 13.05 -9.70 2.35
CA CYS A 79 12.33 -9.37 3.58
C CYS A 79 13.06 -9.88 4.83
N LEU A 80 13.60 -11.09 4.79
CA LEU A 80 14.31 -11.72 5.91
C LEU A 80 15.79 -11.35 5.98
N GLU A 81 16.34 -10.70 4.95
CA GLU A 81 17.78 -10.41 4.81
C GLU A 81 18.62 -11.70 4.81
N GLN A 82 18.10 -12.75 4.17
CA GLN A 82 18.72 -14.07 4.10
C GLN A 82 18.69 -14.61 2.65
N PRO A 83 19.82 -15.11 2.13
CA PRO A 83 19.90 -15.56 0.73
C PRO A 83 19.18 -16.90 0.46
N ASN A 84 19.16 -17.81 1.44
CA ASN A 84 18.64 -19.17 1.29
C ASN A 84 17.41 -19.41 2.16
N VAL A 85 16.26 -18.93 1.70
CA VAL A 85 14.98 -19.07 2.40
C VAL A 85 14.17 -20.24 1.83
N ASN A 86 13.53 -21.01 2.71
CA ASN A 86 12.62 -22.07 2.29
C ASN A 86 11.31 -21.44 1.78
N PRO A 87 10.92 -21.63 0.50
CA PRO A 87 9.69 -21.05 -0.05
C PRO A 87 8.40 -21.56 0.60
N LEU A 88 8.46 -22.69 1.30
CA LEU A 88 7.34 -23.30 2.04
C LEU A 88 7.20 -22.76 3.47
N MET A 89 8.16 -21.96 3.95
CA MET A 89 8.09 -21.40 5.30
C MET A 89 6.97 -20.36 5.39
N ASN A 90 6.17 -20.44 6.44
CA ASN A 90 5.25 -19.38 6.82
C ASN A 90 6.01 -18.33 7.63
N VAL A 91 6.08 -17.11 7.11
CA VAL A 91 6.70 -15.97 7.78
C VAL A 91 5.60 -15.18 8.48
N THR A 92 5.73 -14.99 9.78
CA THR A 92 4.90 -14.03 10.53
C THR A 92 5.67 -12.72 10.70
N SER A 93 4.98 -11.64 11.09
CA SER A 93 5.61 -10.33 11.31
C SER A 93 6.76 -10.36 12.33
N THR A 94 6.75 -11.28 13.30
CA THR A 94 7.80 -11.41 14.32
C THR A 94 9.11 -12.00 13.81
N HIS A 95 9.08 -12.73 12.69
CA HIS A 95 10.28 -13.25 12.05
C HIS A 95 11.02 -12.19 11.23
N LEU A 96 10.33 -11.09 10.88
CA LEU A 96 10.91 -10.04 10.05
C LEU A 96 11.86 -9.15 10.87
N PRO A 97 13.03 -8.79 10.31
CA PRO A 97 13.86 -7.71 10.83
C PRO A 97 13.05 -6.42 11.03
N ILE A 98 13.49 -5.57 11.97
CA ILE A 98 12.73 -4.38 12.38
C ILE A 98 12.36 -3.49 11.19
N ALA A 99 13.27 -3.28 10.23
CA ALA A 99 13.03 -2.47 9.04
C ALA A 99 11.90 -3.05 8.17
N SER A 100 12.00 -4.34 7.82
CA SER A 100 10.97 -5.05 7.04
C SER A 100 9.62 -5.04 7.76
N ARG A 101 9.63 -5.20 9.09
CA ARG A 101 8.42 -5.17 9.91
C ARG A 101 7.76 -3.79 9.93
N ILE A 102 8.53 -2.70 10.00
CA ILE A 102 7.99 -1.33 9.92
C ILE A 102 7.32 -1.10 8.55
N ILE A 103 7.99 -1.49 7.46
CA ILE A 103 7.41 -1.36 6.11
C ILE A 103 6.13 -2.19 6.01
N LEU A 104 6.13 -3.43 6.51
CA LEU A 104 4.94 -4.28 6.52
C LEU A 104 3.76 -3.64 7.27
N LEU A 105 4.03 -3.00 8.40
CA LEU A 105 3.00 -2.29 9.16
C LEU A 105 2.43 -1.11 8.36
N LEU A 106 3.27 -0.32 7.69
CA LEU A 106 2.82 0.76 6.81
C LEU A 106 1.95 0.23 5.67
N VAL A 107 2.39 -0.86 5.02
CA VAL A 107 1.62 -1.49 3.94
C VAL A 107 0.25 -1.94 4.43
N THR A 108 0.17 -2.62 5.56
CA THR A 108 -1.05 -3.29 6.02
C THR A 108 -1.98 -2.44 6.88
N ASN A 109 -1.53 -1.27 7.37
CA ASN A 109 -2.35 -0.36 8.18
C ASN A 109 -2.61 0.99 7.51
N THR A 110 -1.75 1.41 6.58
CA THR A 110 -1.81 2.77 6.00
C THR A 110 -2.06 2.73 4.50
N PHE A 111 -1.23 2.00 3.74
CA PHE A 111 -1.31 2.05 2.28
C PHE A 111 -2.44 1.19 1.72
N LEU A 112 -2.51 -0.06 2.16
CA LEU A 112 -3.46 -1.08 1.69
C LEU A 112 -4.09 -1.75 2.91
N PRO A 113 -4.85 -1.00 3.72
CA PRO A 113 -5.39 -1.51 4.97
C PRO A 113 -6.29 -2.72 4.72
N LYS A 114 -6.07 -3.79 5.48
CA LYS A 114 -6.88 -5.02 5.39
C LYS A 114 -7.73 -5.18 6.63
N GLU A 115 -8.91 -5.75 6.45
CA GLU A 115 -9.71 -6.24 7.57
C GLU A 115 -9.15 -7.57 8.10
N GLY A 116 -9.24 -7.77 9.41
CA GLY A 116 -8.87 -9.04 10.06
C GLY A 116 -7.44 -9.06 10.60
N SER A 117 -6.82 -10.25 10.60
CA SER A 117 -5.55 -10.47 11.29
C SER A 117 -4.34 -9.94 10.52
N HIS A 118 -3.50 -9.16 11.20
CA HIS A 118 -2.21 -8.69 10.69
C HIS A 118 -1.04 -9.63 11.05
N THR A 119 -1.31 -10.83 11.60
CA THR A 119 -0.25 -11.73 12.08
C THR A 119 0.55 -12.39 10.95
N LEU A 120 -0.12 -12.73 9.84
CA LEU A 120 0.48 -13.40 8.68
C LEU A 120 0.42 -12.46 7.46
N PRO A 121 1.55 -11.89 7.02
CA PRO A 121 1.61 -11.12 5.78
C PRO A 121 1.23 -12.01 4.58
N SER A 122 0.46 -11.46 3.66
CA SER A 122 0.19 -12.14 2.39
C SER A 122 1.42 -12.10 1.48
N GLU A 123 1.43 -12.94 0.44
CA GLU A 123 2.49 -12.89 -0.58
C GLU A 123 2.62 -11.49 -1.20
N ARG A 124 1.48 -10.82 -1.48
CA ARG A 124 1.46 -9.44 -1.96
C ARG A 124 2.15 -8.47 -1.00
N ASP A 125 1.93 -8.63 0.31
CA ASP A 125 2.53 -7.75 1.33
C ASP A 125 4.05 -7.95 1.37
N LEU A 126 4.52 -9.19 1.32
CA LEU A 126 5.95 -9.52 1.30
C LEU A 126 6.63 -8.97 0.04
N LYS A 127 5.99 -9.09 -1.12
CA LYS A 127 6.52 -8.52 -2.36
C LYS A 127 6.56 -7.00 -2.33
N PHE A 128 5.55 -6.36 -1.77
CA PHE A 128 5.56 -4.91 -1.53
C PHE A 128 6.76 -4.52 -0.65
N VAL A 129 6.95 -5.19 0.49
CA VAL A 129 8.08 -4.93 1.38
C VAL A 129 9.42 -5.10 0.65
N ALA A 130 9.54 -6.15 -0.16
CA ALA A 130 10.74 -6.42 -0.95
C ALA A 130 11.06 -5.29 -1.95
N CYS A 131 10.07 -4.79 -2.69
CA CYS A 131 10.21 -3.62 -3.56
C CYS A 131 10.74 -2.40 -2.80
N VAL A 132 10.15 -2.11 -1.63
CA VAL A 132 10.55 -0.95 -0.81
C VAL A 132 12.00 -1.05 -0.37
N LYS A 133 12.43 -2.25 0.05
CA LYS A 133 13.81 -2.49 0.47
C LYS A 133 14.81 -2.40 -0.68
N ASN A 134 14.43 -2.87 -1.87
CA ASN A 134 15.28 -2.81 -3.06
C ASN A 134 15.28 -1.44 -3.76
N GLY A 135 14.41 -0.51 -3.35
CA GLY A 135 14.29 0.79 -4.01
C GLY A 135 13.58 0.72 -5.36
N THR A 136 12.82 -0.35 -5.63
CA THR A 136 11.97 -0.45 -6.82
C THR A 136 10.84 0.58 -6.72
N PRO A 137 10.71 1.55 -7.64
CA PRO A 137 9.62 2.51 -7.62
C PRO A 137 8.26 1.81 -7.69
N ILE A 138 7.34 2.19 -6.80
CA ILE A 138 5.98 1.66 -6.73
C ILE A 138 5.02 2.80 -6.98
N ASN A 139 4.06 2.58 -7.88
CA ASN A 139 2.95 3.51 -8.07
C ASN A 139 1.93 3.34 -6.92
N LEU A 140 2.26 3.92 -5.77
CA LEU A 140 1.40 3.87 -4.57
C LEU A 140 0.01 4.51 -4.80
N PRO A 141 -0.13 5.66 -5.49
CA PRO A 141 -1.44 6.20 -5.83
C PRO A 141 -2.35 5.22 -6.57
N TYR A 142 -1.83 4.54 -7.59
CA TYR A 142 -2.58 3.52 -8.32
C TYR A 142 -3.01 2.37 -7.41
N LEU A 143 -2.11 1.88 -6.55
CA LEU A 143 -2.41 0.78 -5.64
C LEU A 143 -3.46 1.15 -4.60
N ILE A 144 -3.46 2.39 -4.08
CA ILE A 144 -4.48 2.89 -3.14
C ILE A 144 -5.85 2.90 -3.82
N VAL A 145 -5.97 3.52 -5.00
CA VAL A 145 -7.25 3.61 -5.73
C VAL A 145 -7.77 2.22 -6.07
N ASN A 146 -6.91 1.32 -6.55
CA ASN A 146 -7.29 -0.05 -6.87
C ASN A 146 -7.63 -0.90 -5.63
N HIS A 147 -7.25 -0.48 -4.43
CA HIS A 147 -7.59 -1.16 -3.17
C HIS A 147 -8.86 -0.60 -2.52
N MET A 148 -9.33 0.58 -2.96
CA MET A 148 -10.61 1.15 -2.53
C MET A 148 -11.82 0.51 -3.24
N LEU A 149 -11.61 -0.07 -4.43
CA LEU A 149 -12.62 -0.75 -5.26
C LEU A 149 -12.78 -2.22 -4.85
#